data_AF-A0A5M3W7G5-F1
#
_entry.id   AF-A0A5M3W7G5-F1
#
_cell.length_a   1.000
_cell.length_b   1.000
_cell.length_c   1.000
_cell.angle_alpha   90.00
_cell.angle_beta   90.00
_cell.angle_gamma   90.00
#
_symmetry.space_group_name_H-M   'P 1'
#
loop_
_entity.id
_entity.type
_entity.pdbx_description
1 polymer ?
#
loop_
_entity_poly.entity_id
_entity_poly.type
_entity_poly.pdbx_seq_one_letter_code
_entity_poly.pdbx_strand_id
1 'polypeptide(L)'
;MAALLAELERAEPDVADSARIAVEWLTGGEALETISQLDVCEFLWYALPIKVTGDHLAIAHALGRLFELGGMERYGALCASETTTHILRTYARDGEEAGAAAYQQALEATGVLPPDVPELSWSSIMGPEELGAHVACAAALELAIVSGELAMPYEPETPATTVMRGLTRGRVELTTRWLTEPRTELGGDCWLHRVHGERLNRWVLGRGKARRELAQPFEVRLYAPIPAPAEPHLASLWWLLDWAAGSSGVPLTQKFNLSRALVIESAELFGWDTVTAGSIRGEADVPTLTMLREIASEDLRVLRRNGRKLVLTVSGRQLADDPEAMWTAATAALLTPAQGEHDFEISIREAALMLLADGDPLPYAELRDRVAEVVNGEGWRSSAGGQVSAADLTTPLGELQRRLDALDLRMSCDWRASWQLTPVGQQAVLSALRTQALRPRQYAGLG
;
A
#
# COMPACT_ATOMS: atom_id res chain seq x y z
N MET A 1 -16.06 -34.96 -9.68
CA MET A 1 -17.01 -34.57 -8.61
C MET A 1 -18.15 -35.57 -8.37
N ALA A 2 -19.14 -35.68 -9.26
CA ALA A 2 -20.35 -36.48 -9.01
C ALA A 2 -20.08 -37.97 -8.71
N ALA A 3 -19.06 -38.55 -9.35
CA ALA A 3 -18.63 -39.93 -9.09
C ALA A 3 -18.03 -40.13 -7.69
N LEU A 4 -17.22 -39.16 -7.22
CA LEU A 4 -16.61 -39.20 -5.88
C LEU A 4 -17.67 -39.03 -4.78
N LEU A 5 -18.62 -38.12 -4.96
CA LEU A 5 -19.73 -37.96 -4.02
C LEU A 5 -20.63 -39.20 -3.98
N ALA A 6 -20.91 -39.82 -5.13
CA ALA A 6 -21.67 -41.07 -5.19
C ALA A 6 -20.91 -42.27 -4.60
N GLU A 7 -19.57 -42.22 -4.58
CA GLU A 7 -18.73 -43.22 -3.92
C GLU A 7 -18.71 -43.00 -2.40
N LEU A 8 -18.58 -41.75 -1.96
CA LEU A 8 -18.68 -41.39 -0.55
C LEU A 8 -20.06 -41.73 0.03
N GLU A 9 -21.14 -41.45 -0.71
CA GLU A 9 -22.51 -41.81 -0.30
C GLU A 9 -22.71 -43.34 -0.18
N ARG A 10 -22.00 -44.13 -1.01
CA ARG A 10 -21.99 -45.59 -0.89
C ARG A 10 -21.17 -46.10 0.29
N ALA A 11 -20.08 -45.42 0.64
CA ALA A 11 -19.17 -45.86 1.70
C ALA A 11 -19.58 -45.36 3.10
N GLU A 12 -19.98 -44.09 3.20
CA GLU A 12 -20.24 -43.35 4.45
C GLU A 12 -21.45 -42.40 4.24
N PRO A 13 -22.69 -42.93 4.19
CA PRO A 13 -23.88 -42.14 3.82
C PRO A 13 -24.16 -40.97 4.77
N ASP A 14 -23.84 -41.11 6.06
CA ASP A 14 -24.04 -40.06 7.08
C ASP A 14 -23.13 -38.82 6.86
N VAL A 15 -22.09 -38.95 6.03
CA VAL A 15 -21.04 -37.95 5.81
C VAL A 15 -21.21 -37.22 4.47
N ALA A 16 -21.97 -37.82 3.54
CA ALA A 16 -22.09 -37.35 2.16
C ALA A 16 -22.76 -35.97 2.03
N ASP A 17 -23.78 -35.68 2.84
CA ASP A 17 -24.46 -34.38 2.81
C ASP A 17 -23.55 -33.24 3.30
N SER A 18 -22.78 -33.48 4.36
CA SER A 18 -21.78 -32.53 4.87
C SER A 18 -20.66 -32.26 3.85
N ALA A 19 -20.18 -33.30 3.16
CA ALA A 19 -19.19 -33.16 2.10
C ALA A 19 -19.76 -32.38 0.89
N ARG A 20 -21.04 -32.59 0.56
CA ARG A 20 -21.70 -31.87 -0.55
C ARG A 20 -21.76 -30.36 -0.28
N ILE A 21 -22.15 -29.96 0.93
CA ILE A 21 -22.18 -28.54 1.35
C ILE A 21 -20.80 -27.91 1.23
N ALA A 22 -19.76 -28.61 1.70
CA ALA A 22 -18.40 -28.10 1.67
C ALA A 22 -17.87 -27.91 0.24
N VAL A 23 -18.08 -28.88 -0.64
CA VAL A 23 -17.64 -28.85 -2.03
C VAL A 23 -18.35 -27.77 -2.83
N GLU A 24 -19.67 -27.61 -2.65
CA GLU A 24 -20.44 -26.57 -3.33
C GLU A 24 -19.89 -25.18 -2.97
N TRP A 25 -19.52 -24.97 -1.71
CA TRP A 25 -18.85 -23.75 -1.26
C TRP A 25 -17.46 -23.55 -1.87
N LEU A 26 -16.64 -24.60 -1.90
CA LEU A 26 -15.25 -24.55 -2.36
C LEU A 26 -15.11 -24.37 -3.86
N THR A 27 -15.97 -25.01 -4.65
CA THR A 27 -15.79 -25.10 -6.10
C THR A 27 -16.75 -24.21 -6.88
N GLY A 28 -17.87 -23.78 -6.27
CA GLY A 28 -18.91 -23.07 -7.01
C GLY A 28 -19.45 -23.86 -8.23
N GLY A 29 -19.26 -25.18 -8.26
CA GLY A 29 -19.60 -26.05 -9.39
C GLY A 29 -18.45 -26.37 -10.35
N GLU A 30 -17.25 -25.82 -10.14
CA GLU A 30 -16.05 -26.19 -10.90
C GLU A 30 -15.45 -27.54 -10.48
N ALA A 31 -14.40 -27.95 -11.19
CA ALA A 31 -13.70 -29.20 -10.94
C ALA A 31 -12.92 -29.14 -9.62
N LEU A 32 -12.75 -30.28 -8.94
CA LEU A 32 -12.05 -30.29 -7.63
C LEU A 32 -10.55 -30.04 -7.81
N GLU A 33 -10.05 -30.31 -9.01
CA GLU A 33 -8.65 -30.17 -9.43
C GLU A 33 -8.23 -28.70 -9.60
N THR A 34 -9.16 -27.74 -9.61
CA THR A 34 -8.84 -26.31 -9.72
C THR A 34 -8.60 -25.65 -8.36
N ILE A 35 -8.86 -26.35 -7.24
CA ILE A 35 -8.70 -25.77 -5.91
C ILE A 35 -7.24 -25.72 -5.48
N SER A 36 -6.88 -24.65 -4.80
CA SER A 36 -5.60 -24.45 -4.13
C SER A 36 -5.69 -24.70 -2.63
N GLN A 37 -4.55 -24.82 -1.96
CA GLN A 37 -4.48 -24.81 -0.50
C GLN A 37 -5.09 -23.53 0.09
N LEU A 38 -4.93 -22.38 -0.58
CA LEU A 38 -5.53 -21.14 -0.11
C LEU A 38 -7.05 -21.27 -0.01
N ASP A 39 -7.70 -21.81 -1.05
CA ASP A 39 -9.15 -22.02 -1.07
C ASP A 39 -9.61 -22.97 0.05
N VAL A 40 -8.88 -24.06 0.26
CA VAL A 40 -9.16 -25.03 1.33
C VAL A 40 -9.02 -24.39 2.71
N CYS A 41 -7.97 -23.60 2.94
CA CYS A 41 -7.75 -22.89 4.19
C CYS A 41 -8.81 -21.79 4.42
N GLU A 42 -9.15 -20.99 3.41
CA GLU A 42 -10.21 -19.98 3.51
C GLU A 42 -11.57 -20.60 3.82
N PHE A 43 -11.89 -21.72 3.17
CA PHE A 43 -13.11 -22.45 3.49
C PHE A 43 -13.10 -22.98 4.93
N LEU A 44 -12.09 -23.78 5.29
CA LEU A 44 -12.04 -24.46 6.59
C LEU A 44 -11.94 -23.48 7.77
N TRP A 45 -11.15 -22.42 7.62
CA TRP A 45 -10.74 -21.57 8.75
C TRP A 45 -11.52 -20.25 8.82
N TYR A 46 -12.25 -19.86 7.76
CA TYR A 46 -13.04 -18.63 7.75
C TYR A 46 -14.50 -18.87 7.32
N ALA A 47 -14.76 -19.43 6.13
CA ALA A 47 -16.13 -19.54 5.62
C ALA A 47 -16.97 -20.55 6.41
N LEU A 48 -16.41 -21.70 6.75
CA LEU A 48 -17.07 -22.76 7.52
C LEU A 48 -17.56 -22.28 8.89
N PRO A 49 -16.72 -21.67 9.76
CA PRO A 49 -17.17 -21.23 11.08
C PRO A 49 -18.14 -20.05 11.04
N ILE A 50 -18.09 -19.19 10.02
CA ILE A 50 -18.85 -17.93 9.96
C ILE A 50 -20.16 -18.08 9.15
N LYS A 51 -20.12 -18.81 8.04
CA LYS A 51 -21.20 -18.81 7.03
C LYS A 51 -21.98 -20.12 6.95
N VAL A 52 -21.42 -21.21 7.50
CA VAL A 52 -22.03 -22.54 7.42
C VAL A 52 -22.52 -22.96 8.80
N THR A 53 -23.78 -23.39 8.86
CA THR A 53 -24.38 -23.91 10.09
C THR A 53 -24.16 -25.41 10.22
N GLY A 54 -23.94 -25.92 11.43
CA GLY A 54 -23.84 -27.36 11.70
C GLY A 54 -22.63 -27.69 12.56
N ASP A 55 -22.26 -28.98 12.60
CA ASP A 55 -21.03 -29.42 13.25
C ASP A 55 -19.84 -29.18 12.30
N HIS A 56 -19.11 -28.09 12.54
CA HIS A 56 -17.97 -27.69 11.71
C HIS A 56 -16.86 -28.75 11.68
N LEU A 57 -16.62 -29.48 12.77
CA LEU A 57 -15.60 -30.53 12.79
C LEU A 57 -16.03 -31.73 11.95
N ALA A 58 -17.30 -32.11 12.00
CA ALA A 58 -17.84 -33.17 11.16
C ALA A 58 -17.78 -32.81 9.67
N ILE A 59 -18.09 -31.55 9.32
CA ILE A 59 -17.99 -31.06 7.94
C ILE A 59 -16.55 -31.04 7.44
N ALA A 60 -15.60 -30.56 8.27
CA ALA A 60 -14.18 -30.59 7.92
C ALA A 60 -13.69 -32.02 7.70
N HIS A 61 -14.05 -32.97 8.58
CA HIS A 61 -13.71 -34.38 8.42
C HIS A 61 -14.31 -34.99 7.15
N ALA A 62 -15.59 -34.70 6.86
CA ALA A 62 -16.28 -35.14 5.65
C ALA A 62 -15.57 -34.70 4.37
N LEU A 63 -15.15 -33.43 4.34
CA LEU A 63 -14.37 -32.88 3.24
C LEU A 63 -13.01 -33.57 3.11
N GLY A 64 -12.33 -33.82 4.23
CA GLY A 64 -11.05 -34.53 4.24
C GLY A 64 -11.13 -35.93 3.62
N ARG A 65 -12.18 -36.69 3.95
CA ARG A 65 -12.44 -38.02 3.35
C ARG A 65 -12.68 -37.95 1.85
N LEU A 66 -13.39 -36.92 1.38
CA LEU A 66 -13.59 -36.72 -0.04
C LEU A 66 -12.26 -36.41 -0.77
N PHE A 67 -11.39 -35.59 -0.17
CA PHE A 67 -10.06 -35.33 -0.72
C PHE A 67 -9.21 -36.59 -0.79
N GLU A 68 -9.23 -37.44 0.23
CA GLU A 68 -8.52 -38.72 0.22
C GLU A 68 -9.02 -39.65 -0.90
N LEU A 69 -10.34 -39.75 -1.11
CA LEU A 69 -10.91 -40.52 -2.23
C LEU A 69 -10.50 -39.94 -3.60
N GLY A 70 -10.32 -38.62 -3.68
CA GLY A 70 -9.85 -37.93 -4.87
C GLY A 70 -8.33 -37.95 -5.07
N GLY A 71 -7.56 -38.59 -4.19
CA GLY A 71 -6.08 -38.59 -4.27
C GLY A 71 -5.44 -37.23 -3.96
N MET A 72 -6.08 -36.42 -3.12
CA MET A 72 -5.60 -35.11 -2.66
C MET A 72 -5.25 -35.17 -1.17
N GLU A 73 -4.34 -36.07 -0.81
CA GLU A 73 -4.01 -36.39 0.59
C GLU A 73 -3.51 -35.17 1.37
N ARG A 74 -2.84 -34.23 0.70
CA ARG A 74 -2.36 -32.98 1.31
C ARG A 74 -3.52 -32.10 1.79
N TYR A 75 -4.60 -32.00 1.02
CA TYR A 75 -5.79 -31.25 1.43
C TYR A 75 -6.59 -32.02 2.49
N GLY A 76 -6.67 -33.35 2.37
CA GLY A 76 -7.22 -34.22 3.42
C GLY A 76 -6.52 -34.03 4.78
N ALA A 77 -5.18 -33.97 4.77
CA ALA A 77 -4.39 -33.71 5.97
C ALA A 77 -4.66 -32.33 6.61
N LEU A 78 -4.93 -31.29 5.80
CA LEU A 78 -5.33 -29.98 6.33
C LEU A 78 -6.67 -30.06 7.06
N CYS A 79 -7.66 -30.75 6.48
CA CYS A 79 -8.96 -30.98 7.10
C CYS A 79 -8.85 -31.68 8.47
N ALA A 80 -7.96 -32.67 8.59
CA ALA A 80 -7.75 -33.44 9.81
C ALA A 80 -6.73 -32.81 10.79
N SER A 81 -6.13 -31.66 10.45
CA SER A 81 -5.04 -31.09 11.22
C SER A 81 -5.46 -30.58 12.62
N GLU A 82 -4.51 -30.60 13.56
CA GLU A 82 -4.69 -29.98 14.87
C GLU A 82 -4.95 -28.47 14.74
N THR A 83 -4.34 -27.81 13.74
CA THR A 83 -4.57 -26.39 13.42
C THR A 83 -6.03 -26.11 13.07
N THR A 84 -6.62 -26.87 12.14
CA THR A 84 -8.04 -26.74 11.77
C THR A 84 -8.93 -26.96 12.99
N THR A 85 -8.65 -28.00 13.77
CA THR A 85 -9.41 -28.30 14.99
C THR A 85 -9.31 -27.17 16.02
N HIS A 86 -8.12 -26.58 16.18
CA HIS A 86 -7.88 -25.47 17.09
C HIS A 86 -8.68 -24.24 16.67
N ILE A 87 -8.57 -23.81 15.41
CA ILE A 87 -9.26 -22.60 14.89
C ILE A 87 -10.78 -22.72 15.05
N LEU A 88 -11.37 -23.84 14.61
CA LEU A 88 -12.82 -24.06 14.72
C LEU A 88 -13.31 -24.03 16.17
N ARG A 89 -12.52 -24.57 17.11
CA ARG A 89 -12.82 -24.50 18.54
C ARG A 89 -12.67 -23.09 19.10
N THR A 90 -11.68 -22.32 18.64
CA THR A 90 -11.48 -20.92 19.03
C THR A 90 -12.69 -20.08 18.61
N TYR A 91 -13.18 -20.23 17.38
CA TYR A 91 -14.44 -19.59 16.95
C TYR A 91 -15.61 -19.94 17.88
N ALA A 92 -15.76 -21.22 18.22
CA ALA A 92 -16.88 -21.68 19.04
C ALA A 92 -16.80 -21.26 20.52
N ARG A 93 -15.59 -21.05 21.07
CA ARG A 93 -15.37 -20.79 22.51
C ARG A 93 -15.08 -19.33 22.81
N ASP A 94 -14.23 -18.72 22.01
CA ASP A 94 -13.63 -17.41 22.28
C ASP A 94 -14.18 -16.32 21.35
N GLY A 95 -14.99 -16.71 20.36
CA GLY A 95 -15.72 -15.80 19.47
C GLY A 95 -15.01 -15.51 18.15
N GLU A 96 -15.68 -14.72 17.31
CA GLU A 96 -15.29 -14.47 15.92
C GLU A 96 -13.93 -13.77 15.80
N GLU A 97 -13.64 -12.79 16.67
CA GLU A 97 -12.39 -12.03 16.65
C GLU A 97 -11.17 -12.91 16.97
N ALA A 98 -11.27 -13.72 18.03
CA ALA A 98 -10.22 -14.66 18.41
C ALA A 98 -10.02 -15.75 17.35
N GLY A 99 -11.12 -16.26 16.78
CA GLY A 99 -11.09 -17.20 15.66
C GLY A 99 -10.41 -16.63 14.42
N ALA A 100 -10.76 -15.39 14.04
CA ALA A 100 -10.18 -14.70 12.90
C ALA A 100 -8.67 -14.44 13.08
N ALA A 101 -8.25 -14.08 14.29
CA ALA A 101 -6.83 -13.92 14.62
C ALA A 101 -6.06 -15.25 14.51
N ALA A 102 -6.61 -16.34 15.04
CA ALA A 102 -6.01 -17.67 14.93
C ALA A 102 -5.92 -18.15 13.47
N TYR A 103 -6.97 -17.89 12.68
CA TYR A 103 -7.00 -18.12 11.25
C TYR A 103 -5.88 -17.37 10.52
N GLN A 104 -5.76 -16.06 10.69
CA GLN A 104 -4.75 -15.24 10.02
C GLN A 104 -3.33 -15.72 10.35
N GLN A 105 -3.06 -16.04 11.62
CA GLN A 105 -1.77 -16.58 12.05
C GLN A 105 -1.46 -17.93 11.39
N ALA A 106 -2.44 -18.83 11.33
CA ALA A 106 -2.28 -20.14 10.71
C ALA A 106 -2.08 -20.02 9.19
N LEU A 107 -2.78 -19.10 8.53
CA LEU A 107 -2.67 -18.89 7.09
C LEU A 107 -1.29 -18.34 6.71
N GLU A 108 -0.75 -17.38 7.44
CA GLU A 108 0.64 -16.91 7.23
C GLU A 108 1.65 -18.07 7.38
N ALA A 109 1.44 -18.96 8.35
CA ALA A 109 2.32 -20.09 8.61
C ALA A 109 2.32 -21.14 7.49
N THR A 110 1.30 -21.17 6.61
CA THR A 110 1.29 -22.07 5.44
C THR A 110 2.34 -21.69 4.39
N GLY A 111 2.76 -20.42 4.35
CA GLY A 111 3.68 -19.90 3.34
C GLY A 111 3.06 -19.66 1.96
N VAL A 112 1.80 -20.03 1.72
CA VAL A 112 1.14 -19.89 0.41
C VAL A 112 0.55 -18.50 0.19
N LEU A 113 0.45 -17.66 1.23
CA LEU A 113 0.03 -16.27 1.05
C LEU A 113 1.08 -15.48 0.26
N PRO A 114 0.70 -14.80 -0.84
CA PRO A 114 1.59 -13.89 -1.54
C PRO A 114 2.07 -12.78 -0.60
N PRO A 115 3.39 -12.63 -0.35
CA PRO A 115 3.89 -11.45 0.33
C PRO A 115 3.73 -10.20 -0.54
N ASP A 116 3.76 -9.03 0.10
CA ASP A 116 3.98 -7.76 -0.60
C ASP A 116 5.35 -7.77 -1.31
N VAL A 117 5.40 -7.09 -2.45
CA VAL A 117 6.62 -6.88 -3.24
C VAL A 117 6.83 -5.38 -3.48
N PRO A 118 8.04 -4.91 -3.84
CA PRO A 118 8.30 -3.48 -4.05
C PRO A 118 7.32 -2.79 -5.03
N GLU A 119 6.87 -3.52 -6.05
CA GLU A 119 5.96 -3.01 -7.09
C GLU A 119 4.48 -3.06 -6.70
N LEU A 120 4.11 -3.84 -5.68
CA LEU A 120 2.74 -4.09 -5.29
C LEU A 120 2.61 -4.51 -3.82
N SER A 121 1.90 -3.69 -3.05
CA SER A 121 1.30 -4.11 -1.78
C SER A 121 -0.15 -4.55 -2.01
N TRP A 122 -0.55 -5.65 -1.38
CA TRP A 122 -1.89 -6.23 -1.52
C TRP A 122 -2.94 -5.40 -0.75
N SER A 123 -4.11 -5.23 -1.36
CA SER A 123 -5.28 -4.60 -0.76
C SER A 123 -5.95 -5.56 0.23
N SER A 124 -6.48 -5.04 1.34
CA SER A 124 -7.44 -5.80 2.16
C SER A 124 -8.81 -5.94 1.48
N ILE A 125 -9.09 -5.09 0.48
CA ILE A 125 -10.29 -5.15 -0.37
C ILE A 125 -9.86 -5.15 -1.84
N MET A 126 -9.69 -6.35 -2.38
CA MET A 126 -9.26 -6.57 -3.76
C MET A 126 -10.44 -6.43 -4.74
N GLY A 127 -10.18 -5.90 -5.94
CA GLY A 127 -11.09 -6.06 -7.07
C GLY A 127 -10.84 -7.40 -7.80
N PRO A 128 -11.61 -7.71 -8.85
CA PRO A 128 -11.49 -8.98 -9.57
C PRO A 128 -10.09 -9.26 -10.11
N GLU A 129 -9.39 -8.27 -10.67
CA GLU A 129 -8.04 -8.47 -11.23
C GLU A 129 -7.01 -8.71 -10.13
N GLU A 130 -7.10 -7.94 -9.03
CA GLU A 130 -6.22 -8.11 -7.88
C GLU A 130 -6.44 -9.43 -7.17
N LEU A 131 -7.69 -9.84 -6.99
CA LEU A 131 -8.03 -11.14 -6.42
C LEU A 131 -7.53 -12.29 -7.31
N GLY A 132 -7.72 -12.18 -8.63
CA GLY A 132 -7.22 -13.15 -9.58
C GLY A 132 -5.70 -13.30 -9.52
N ALA A 133 -4.97 -12.18 -9.46
CA ALA A 133 -3.52 -12.18 -9.28
C ALA A 133 -3.10 -12.81 -7.95
N HIS A 134 -3.80 -12.49 -6.85
CA HIS A 134 -3.50 -13.02 -5.52
C HIS A 134 -3.66 -14.55 -5.47
N VAL A 135 -4.79 -15.08 -5.97
CA VAL A 135 -5.05 -16.52 -6.04
C VAL A 135 -4.03 -17.22 -6.95
N ALA A 136 -3.72 -16.63 -8.11
CA ALA A 136 -2.72 -17.19 -9.03
C ALA A 136 -1.32 -17.25 -8.41
N CYS A 137 -0.90 -16.20 -7.69
CA CYS A 137 0.36 -16.19 -6.94
C CYS A 137 0.37 -17.23 -5.82
N ALA A 138 -0.74 -17.39 -5.11
CA ALA A 138 -0.85 -18.37 -4.02
C ALA A 138 -0.70 -19.81 -4.53
N ALA A 139 -1.34 -20.14 -5.65
CA ALA A 139 -1.19 -21.45 -6.30
C ALA A 139 0.26 -21.70 -6.78
N ALA A 140 0.94 -20.67 -7.27
CA ALA A 140 2.35 -20.78 -7.69
C ALA A 140 3.30 -21.01 -6.49
N LEU A 141 3.08 -20.29 -5.39
CA LEU A 141 3.80 -20.49 -4.13
C LEU A 141 3.59 -21.89 -3.58
N GLU A 142 2.35 -22.36 -3.60
CA GLU A 142 2.00 -23.72 -3.21
C GLU A 142 2.75 -24.76 -4.05
N LEU A 143 2.74 -24.63 -5.39
CA LEU A 143 3.44 -25.56 -6.28
C LEU A 143 4.95 -25.56 -6.01
N ALA A 144 5.55 -24.38 -5.78
CA ALA A 144 6.96 -24.25 -5.46
C ALA A 144 7.31 -24.91 -4.10
N ILE A 145 6.42 -24.82 -3.11
CA ILE A 145 6.56 -25.52 -1.83
C ILE A 145 6.46 -27.03 -2.02
N VAL A 146 5.45 -27.52 -2.75
CA VAL A 146 5.21 -28.95 -2.96
C VAL A 146 6.32 -29.61 -3.78
N SER A 147 6.87 -28.89 -4.77
CA SER A 147 7.98 -29.37 -5.59
C SER A 147 9.35 -29.28 -4.91
N GLY A 148 9.44 -28.61 -3.76
CA GLY A 148 10.69 -28.37 -3.03
C GLY A 148 11.56 -27.26 -3.62
N GLU A 149 11.06 -26.46 -4.57
CA GLU A 149 11.72 -25.23 -5.04
C GLU A 149 11.83 -24.19 -3.91
N LEU A 150 10.81 -24.12 -3.04
CA LEU A 150 10.83 -23.33 -1.82
C LEU A 150 10.95 -24.23 -0.58
N ALA A 151 12.05 -24.05 0.17
CA ALA A 151 12.31 -24.80 1.39
C ALA A 151 11.36 -24.38 2.52
N MET A 152 10.58 -25.33 3.05
CA MET A 152 9.72 -25.10 4.21
C MET A 152 10.54 -24.95 5.51
N PRO A 153 10.01 -24.27 6.55
CA PRO A 153 10.76 -23.93 7.76
C PRO A 153 11.18 -25.12 8.65
N TYR A 154 11.06 -26.37 8.18
CA TYR A 154 11.38 -27.58 8.92
C TYR A 154 12.55 -28.35 8.27
N GLU A 155 13.71 -27.71 8.16
CA GLU A 155 14.97 -28.42 7.95
C GLU A 155 15.78 -28.41 9.26
N PRO A 156 16.08 -29.59 9.86
CA PRO A 156 16.62 -29.68 11.22
C PRO A 156 18.07 -29.20 11.37
N GLU A 157 18.80 -28.94 10.28
CA GLU A 157 20.25 -28.63 10.32
C GLU A 157 20.57 -27.13 10.22
N THR A 158 19.57 -26.28 9.93
CA THR A 158 19.79 -24.85 9.65
C THR A 158 19.13 -23.98 10.74
N PRO A 159 19.79 -22.92 11.27
CA PRO A 159 19.17 -22.05 12.26
C PRO A 159 17.85 -21.46 11.75
N ALA A 160 16.77 -21.61 12.51
CA ALA A 160 15.40 -21.23 12.12
C ALA A 160 15.30 -19.78 11.58
N THR A 161 16.12 -18.85 12.07
CA THR A 161 16.14 -17.45 11.64
C THR A 161 16.76 -17.23 10.26
N THR A 162 17.63 -18.13 9.80
CA THR A 162 18.24 -18.09 8.45
C THR A 162 17.32 -18.75 7.44
N VAL A 163 16.71 -19.88 7.80
CA VAL A 163 15.68 -20.56 6.99
C VAL A 163 14.50 -19.62 6.73
N MET A 164 13.99 -18.96 7.78
CA MET A 164 12.88 -18.02 7.63
C MET A 164 13.23 -16.86 6.71
N ARG A 165 14.44 -16.29 6.82
CA ARG A 165 14.88 -15.21 5.92
C ARG A 165 15.04 -15.65 4.47
N GLY A 166 15.59 -16.85 4.24
CA GLY A 166 15.72 -17.43 2.90
C GLY A 166 14.37 -17.72 2.27
N LEU A 167 13.43 -18.28 3.04
CA LEU A 167 12.06 -18.54 2.62
C LEU A 167 11.32 -17.24 2.28
N THR A 168 11.38 -16.22 3.15
CA THR A 168 10.76 -14.92 2.86
C THR A 168 11.32 -14.32 1.56
N ARG A 169 12.63 -14.40 1.36
CA ARG A 169 13.27 -13.91 0.14
C ARG A 169 12.81 -14.68 -1.10
N GLY A 170 12.81 -16.01 -1.05
CA GLY A 170 12.35 -16.85 -2.17
C GLY A 170 10.88 -16.63 -2.50
N ARG A 171 10.01 -16.44 -1.48
CA ARG A 171 8.60 -16.10 -1.67
C ARG A 171 8.45 -14.74 -2.38
N VAL A 172 9.18 -13.71 -1.94
CA VAL A 172 9.17 -12.38 -2.58
C VAL A 172 9.64 -12.48 -4.03
N GLU A 173 10.76 -13.15 -4.29
CA GLU A 173 11.30 -13.32 -5.64
C GLU A 173 10.31 -14.07 -6.56
N LEU A 174 9.67 -15.14 -6.08
CA LEU A 174 8.66 -15.87 -6.83
C LEU A 174 7.42 -15.02 -7.11
N THR A 175 6.90 -14.30 -6.11
CA THR A 175 5.73 -13.42 -6.27
C THR A 175 6.04 -12.29 -7.27
N THR A 176 7.19 -11.63 -7.15
CA THR A 176 7.62 -10.59 -8.10
C THR A 176 7.68 -11.16 -9.52
N ARG A 177 8.28 -12.33 -9.72
CA ARG A 177 8.34 -13.01 -11.02
C ARG A 177 6.94 -13.30 -11.56
N TRP A 178 6.07 -13.88 -10.72
CA TRP A 178 4.72 -14.28 -11.12
C TRP A 178 3.83 -13.10 -11.53
N LEU A 179 4.04 -11.95 -10.88
CA LEU A 179 3.34 -10.70 -11.15
C LEU A 179 3.83 -9.99 -12.41
N THR A 180 5.13 -10.05 -12.70
CA THR A 180 5.77 -9.23 -13.75
C THR A 180 5.94 -9.95 -15.08
N GLU A 181 5.98 -11.29 -15.08
CA GLU A 181 6.15 -12.07 -16.31
C GLU A 181 4.90 -12.02 -17.20
N PRO A 182 5.06 -11.82 -18.53
CA PRO A 182 3.98 -11.93 -19.51
C PRO A 182 3.32 -13.31 -19.52
N ARG A 183 1.98 -13.33 -19.64
CA ARG A 183 1.17 -14.55 -19.57
C ARG A 183 0.31 -14.72 -20.80
N THR A 184 0.32 -15.93 -21.36
CA THR A 184 -0.49 -16.27 -22.53
C THR A 184 -1.99 -16.20 -22.26
N GLU A 185 -2.40 -16.64 -21.08
CA GLU A 185 -3.78 -16.60 -20.58
C GLU A 185 -4.30 -15.17 -20.37
N LEU A 186 -3.39 -14.20 -20.23
CA LEU A 186 -3.70 -12.77 -20.14
C LEU A 186 -3.47 -12.03 -21.47
N GLY A 187 -3.34 -12.75 -22.59
CA GLY A 187 -3.11 -12.17 -23.91
C GLY A 187 -1.72 -11.54 -24.10
N GLY A 188 -0.73 -11.98 -23.32
CA GLY A 188 0.64 -11.45 -23.33
C GLY A 188 0.88 -10.32 -22.32
N ASP A 189 -0.12 -9.94 -21.52
CA ASP A 189 0.04 -9.00 -20.41
C ASP A 189 0.54 -9.71 -19.14
N CYS A 190 0.85 -8.97 -18.08
CA CYS A 190 1.22 -9.51 -16.77
C CYS A 190 0.21 -9.11 -15.68
N TRP A 191 0.16 -9.87 -14.57
CA TRP A 191 -0.77 -9.60 -13.48
C TRP A 191 -0.58 -8.21 -12.88
N LEU A 192 0.67 -7.74 -12.74
CA LEU A 192 0.96 -6.42 -12.19
C LEU A 192 0.25 -5.30 -12.96
N HIS A 193 0.30 -5.34 -14.30
CA HIS A 193 -0.39 -4.36 -15.13
C HIS A 193 -1.91 -4.45 -15.02
N ARG A 194 -2.47 -5.66 -14.91
CA ARG A 194 -3.92 -5.86 -14.70
C ARG A 194 -4.38 -5.23 -13.39
N VAL A 195 -3.63 -5.48 -12.30
CA VAL A 195 -3.92 -4.89 -10.98
C VAL A 195 -3.76 -3.37 -11.01
N HIS A 196 -2.67 -2.85 -11.58
CA HIS A 196 -2.47 -1.41 -11.70
C HIS A 196 -3.56 -0.74 -12.55
N GLY A 197 -3.97 -1.37 -13.65
CA GLY A 197 -5.05 -0.89 -14.51
C GLY A 197 -6.40 -0.85 -13.79
N GLU A 198 -6.73 -1.89 -13.02
CA GLU A 198 -7.94 -1.91 -12.19
C GLU A 198 -7.94 -0.80 -11.14
N ARG A 199 -6.84 -0.66 -10.39
CA ARG A 199 -6.71 0.37 -9.35
C ARG A 199 -6.81 1.78 -9.93
N LEU A 200 -6.11 2.04 -11.03
CA LEU A 200 -6.15 3.31 -11.74
C LEU A 200 -7.55 3.62 -12.27
N ASN A 201 -8.19 2.69 -12.97
CA ASN A 201 -9.54 2.89 -13.49
C ASN A 201 -10.53 3.21 -12.38
N ARG A 202 -10.43 2.51 -11.24
CA ARG A 202 -11.27 2.78 -10.07
C ARG A 202 -11.00 4.15 -9.45
N TRP A 203 -9.74 4.58 -9.36
CA TRP A 203 -9.35 5.90 -8.87
C TRP A 203 -9.88 7.02 -9.79
N VAL A 204 -9.87 6.81 -11.11
CA VAL A 204 -10.47 7.74 -12.09
C VAL A 204 -11.99 7.82 -11.91
N LEU A 205 -12.64 6.67 -11.70
CA LEU A 205 -14.09 6.56 -11.48
C LEU A 205 -14.59 7.06 -10.11
N GLY A 206 -13.76 7.76 -9.33
CA GLY A 206 -14.06 8.26 -7.98
C GLY A 206 -15.44 8.89 -7.75
N ARG A 207 -15.77 9.18 -6.49
CA ARG A 207 -17.13 9.67 -6.15
C ARG A 207 -17.39 11.06 -6.71
N GLY A 208 -18.59 11.31 -7.25
CA GLY A 208 -18.98 12.64 -7.74
C GLY A 208 -18.66 12.90 -9.21
N LYS A 209 -19.37 13.85 -9.82
CA LYS A 209 -19.19 14.19 -11.24
C LYS A 209 -17.91 15.01 -11.46
N ALA A 210 -17.74 16.10 -10.71
CA ALA A 210 -16.58 16.99 -10.84
C ALA A 210 -15.24 16.25 -10.65
N ARG A 211 -15.15 15.34 -9.66
CA ARG A 211 -13.96 14.51 -9.43
C ARG A 211 -13.65 13.57 -10.60
N ARG A 212 -14.66 12.96 -11.22
CA ARG A 212 -14.47 12.08 -12.39
C ARG A 212 -14.04 12.85 -13.62
N GLU A 213 -14.65 14.00 -13.88
CA GLU A 213 -14.28 14.88 -15.00
C GLU A 213 -12.83 15.40 -14.84
N LEU A 214 -12.44 15.76 -13.62
CA LEU A 214 -11.07 16.19 -13.32
C LEU A 214 -10.04 15.06 -13.51
N ALA A 215 -10.38 13.84 -13.10
CA ALA A 215 -9.45 12.71 -13.15
C ALA A 215 -9.40 11.97 -14.50
N GLN A 216 -10.41 12.14 -15.37
CA GLN A 216 -10.49 11.44 -16.65
C GLN A 216 -9.21 11.54 -17.51
N PRO A 217 -8.55 12.71 -17.65
CA PRO A 217 -7.30 12.81 -18.43
C PRO A 217 -6.15 11.96 -17.87
N PHE A 218 -6.20 11.61 -16.58
CA PHE A 218 -5.13 10.90 -15.88
C PHE A 218 -5.18 9.38 -16.10
N GLU A 219 -6.26 8.83 -16.65
CA GLU A 219 -6.32 7.40 -17.02
C GLU A 219 -5.17 7.02 -17.96
N VAL A 220 -4.86 7.88 -18.94
CA VAL A 220 -3.76 7.66 -19.88
C VAL A 220 -2.44 8.17 -19.31
N ARG A 221 -2.43 9.36 -18.67
CA ARG A 221 -1.20 9.99 -18.17
C ARG A 221 -0.52 9.19 -17.07
N LEU A 222 -1.30 8.45 -16.28
CA LEU A 222 -0.81 7.66 -15.16
C LEU A 222 -0.77 6.17 -15.49
N TYR A 223 -0.94 5.75 -16.75
CA TYR A 223 -0.91 4.32 -17.12
C TYR A 223 0.48 3.72 -16.99
N ALA A 224 1.52 4.44 -17.43
CA ALA A 224 2.92 4.04 -17.32
C ALA A 224 3.60 4.65 -16.08
N PRO A 225 4.68 4.02 -15.57
CA PRO A 225 5.55 4.63 -14.56
C PRO A 225 6.03 6.03 -14.97
N ILE A 226 6.14 6.93 -13.99
CA ILE A 226 6.66 8.28 -14.18
C ILE A 226 8.14 8.27 -13.80
N PRO A 227 9.09 8.29 -14.76
CA PRO A 227 10.51 8.20 -14.45
C PRO A 227 10.99 9.46 -13.71
N ALA A 228 12.10 9.36 -12.98
CA ALA A 228 12.75 10.54 -12.43
C ALA A 228 13.20 11.50 -13.55
N PRO A 229 13.18 12.82 -13.31
CA PRO A 229 13.72 13.79 -14.26
C PRO A 229 15.21 13.55 -14.53
N ALA A 230 15.62 13.69 -15.79
CA ALA A 230 17.03 13.59 -16.17
C ALA A 230 17.89 14.77 -15.66
N GLU A 231 17.26 15.93 -15.43
CA GLU A 231 17.90 17.09 -14.83
C GLU A 231 17.98 16.93 -13.30
N PRO A 232 18.94 17.60 -12.63
CA PRO A 232 18.98 17.65 -11.17
C PRO A 232 17.63 18.10 -10.60
N HIS A 233 17.10 17.32 -9.67
CA HIS A 233 15.82 17.52 -9.03
C HIS A 233 15.96 17.38 -7.51
N LEU A 234 15.01 17.91 -6.74
CA LEU A 234 15.00 17.82 -5.28
C LEU A 234 16.29 18.36 -4.64
N ALA A 235 16.81 19.49 -5.14
CA ALA A 235 18.11 20.03 -4.75
C ALA A 235 18.20 20.32 -3.25
N SER A 236 17.11 20.81 -2.66
CA SER A 236 16.99 21.06 -1.22
C SER A 236 17.12 19.78 -0.40
N LEU A 237 16.50 18.67 -0.83
CA LEU A 237 16.56 17.38 -0.18
C LEU A 237 17.97 16.81 -0.24
N TRP A 238 18.57 16.79 -1.43
CA TRP A 238 19.94 16.31 -1.61
C TRP A 238 20.94 17.12 -0.76
N TRP A 239 20.79 18.45 -0.71
CA TRP A 239 21.60 19.30 0.16
C TRP A 239 21.51 18.90 1.64
N LEU A 240 20.29 18.61 2.14
CA LEU A 240 20.12 18.17 3.53
C LEU A 240 20.72 16.78 3.78
N LEU A 241 20.60 15.86 2.81
CA LEU A 241 21.17 14.51 2.89
C LEU A 241 22.69 14.54 2.84
N ASP A 242 23.30 15.41 2.04
CA ASP A 242 24.75 15.61 1.97
C ASP A 242 25.31 16.09 3.33
N TRP A 243 24.63 17.05 3.97
CA TRP A 243 24.96 17.46 5.34
C TRP A 243 24.86 16.30 6.34
N ALA A 244 23.87 15.42 6.18
CA ALA A 244 23.67 14.27 7.06
C ALA A 244 24.66 13.12 6.78
N ALA A 245 25.16 13.00 5.55
CA ALA A 245 26.19 12.05 5.13
C ALA A 245 27.58 12.45 5.65
N GLY A 246 27.82 13.75 5.80
CA GLY A 246 29.06 14.30 6.34
C GLY A 246 29.40 13.75 7.74
N SER A 247 30.68 13.69 8.06
CA SER A 247 31.22 13.10 9.30
C SER A 247 30.67 13.71 10.59
N SER A 248 30.17 14.95 10.52
CA SER A 248 29.56 15.65 11.64
C SER A 248 28.05 15.49 11.75
N GLY A 249 27.34 15.03 10.71
CA GLY A 249 25.87 15.10 10.60
C GLY A 249 25.32 16.53 10.64
N VAL A 250 24.00 16.68 10.50
CA VAL A 250 23.32 17.98 10.55
C VAL A 250 23.22 18.46 12.01
N PRO A 251 23.74 19.63 12.38
CA PRO A 251 23.77 20.09 13.77
C PRO A 251 22.39 20.58 14.27
N LEU A 252 22.00 20.11 15.46
CA LEU A 252 20.79 20.53 16.17
C LEU A 252 21.09 21.41 17.40
N THR A 253 20.14 22.28 17.72
CA THR A 253 20.09 23.12 18.93
C THR A 253 19.68 22.33 20.18
N GLN A 254 19.62 22.98 21.35
CA GLN A 254 19.13 22.35 22.60
C GLN A 254 17.67 21.92 22.54
N LYS A 255 16.87 22.62 21.73
CA LYS A 255 15.47 22.28 21.49
C LYS A 255 15.28 21.32 20.31
N PHE A 256 16.37 20.72 19.81
CA PHE A 256 16.39 19.82 18.66
C PHE A 256 15.95 20.45 17.32
N ASN A 257 15.92 21.78 17.24
CA ASN A 257 15.77 22.50 15.97
C ASN A 257 17.11 22.58 15.23
N LEU A 258 17.09 22.76 13.91
CA LEU A 258 18.27 23.02 13.09
C LEU A 258 19.03 24.26 13.59
N SER A 259 20.36 24.21 13.49
CA SER A 259 21.20 25.33 13.92
C SER A 259 20.90 26.60 13.11
N ARG A 260 20.91 27.78 13.75
CA ARG A 260 20.60 29.05 13.08
C ARG A 260 21.49 29.33 11.87
N ALA A 261 22.77 28.94 11.90
CA ALA A 261 23.68 29.09 10.76
C ALA A 261 23.16 28.34 9.53
N LEU A 262 22.75 27.09 9.72
CA LEU A 262 22.20 26.24 8.66
C LEU A 262 20.85 26.76 8.14
N VAL A 263 20.02 27.35 9.03
CA VAL A 263 18.73 27.95 8.63
C VAL A 263 18.93 29.20 7.76
N ILE A 264 19.92 30.03 8.09
CA ILE A 264 20.25 31.23 7.28
C ILE A 264 20.82 30.79 5.93
N GLU A 265 21.76 29.85 5.95
CA GLU A 265 22.38 29.30 4.74
C GLU A 265 21.34 28.73 3.77
N SER A 266 20.41 27.89 4.25
CA SER A 266 19.38 27.31 3.38
C SER A 266 18.39 28.34 2.84
N ALA A 267 17.97 29.31 3.66
CA ALA A 267 17.07 30.37 3.19
C ALA A 267 17.72 31.22 2.09
N GLU A 268 19.03 31.49 2.19
CA GLU A 268 19.79 32.20 1.16
C GLU A 268 19.98 31.36 -0.12
N LEU A 269 20.27 30.07 0.02
CA LEU A 269 20.46 29.14 -1.10
C LEU A 269 19.19 28.92 -1.92
N PHE A 270 18.05 28.70 -1.25
CA PHE A 270 16.80 28.26 -1.89
C PHE A 270 15.75 29.38 -2.02
N GLY A 271 16.03 30.57 -1.48
CA GLY A 271 15.14 31.74 -1.62
C GLY A 271 13.78 31.57 -0.92
N TRP A 272 13.73 30.78 0.16
CA TRP A 272 12.48 30.50 0.87
C TRP A 272 11.95 31.72 1.64
N ASP A 273 10.62 31.82 1.71
CA ASP A 273 9.92 32.85 2.47
C ASP A 273 10.22 32.72 3.98
N THR A 274 10.40 33.88 4.62
CA THR A 274 10.59 33.99 6.06
C THR A 274 9.37 34.61 6.74
N VAL A 275 8.91 34.02 7.85
CA VAL A 275 7.73 34.50 8.59
C VAL A 275 7.95 35.87 9.22
N THR A 276 9.20 36.20 9.58
CA THR A 276 9.54 37.46 10.21
C THR A 276 10.26 38.39 9.23
N ALA A 277 9.69 39.59 9.01
CA ALA A 277 10.40 40.65 8.32
C ALA A 277 11.61 41.10 9.17
N GLY A 278 12.81 40.67 8.81
CA GLY A 278 14.04 40.97 9.53
C GLY A 278 15.00 39.79 9.62
N SER A 279 15.66 39.62 10.77
CA SER A 279 16.67 38.56 10.96
C SER A 279 16.01 37.23 11.35
N ILE A 280 16.30 36.17 10.59
CA ILE A 280 15.95 34.77 10.92
C ILE A 280 16.49 34.40 12.29
N ARG A 281 15.63 34.04 13.25
CA ARG A 281 15.98 33.68 14.63
C ARG A 281 16.18 32.17 14.81
N GLY A 282 15.49 31.36 14.02
CA GLY A 282 15.67 29.90 13.99
C GLY A 282 14.75 29.22 12.97
N GLU A 283 14.72 27.89 13.01
CA GLU A 283 14.01 27.03 12.04
C GLU A 283 12.53 27.40 11.85
N ALA A 284 11.82 27.77 12.92
CA ALA A 284 10.41 28.15 12.85
C ALA A 284 10.14 29.43 12.01
N ASP A 285 11.17 30.25 11.77
CA ASP A 285 11.03 31.43 10.90
C ASP A 285 11.07 31.04 9.40
N VAL A 286 11.45 29.80 9.07
CA VAL A 286 11.52 29.25 7.71
C VAL A 286 10.68 27.96 7.65
N PRO A 287 9.34 28.07 7.49
CA PRO A 287 8.44 26.92 7.54
C PRO A 287 8.76 25.84 6.50
N THR A 288 9.24 26.24 5.32
CA THR A 288 9.66 25.33 4.25
C THR A 288 10.81 24.42 4.68
N LEU A 289 11.77 24.93 5.45
CA LEU A 289 12.87 24.12 5.98
C LEU A 289 12.36 23.13 7.05
N THR A 290 11.43 23.57 7.89
CA THR A 290 10.77 22.70 8.87
C THR A 290 10.10 21.53 8.16
N MET A 291 9.34 21.83 7.10
CA MET A 291 8.67 20.83 6.26
C MET A 291 9.66 19.88 5.59
N LEU A 292 10.75 20.39 5.00
CA LEU A 292 11.78 19.54 4.40
C LEU A 292 12.37 18.54 5.40
N ARG A 293 12.64 19.00 6.63
CA ARG A 293 13.15 18.13 7.70
C ARG A 293 12.12 17.08 8.12
N GLU A 294 10.85 17.46 8.23
CA GLU A 294 9.74 16.56 8.55
C GLU A 294 9.59 15.48 7.47
N ILE A 295 9.56 15.86 6.19
CA ILE A 295 9.56 14.90 5.07
C ILE A 295 10.74 13.93 5.20
N ALA A 296 11.97 14.43 5.38
CA ALA A 296 13.16 13.58 5.45
C ALA A 296 13.21 12.67 6.70
N SER A 297 12.65 13.10 7.83
CA SER A 297 12.78 12.39 9.11
C SER A 297 11.58 11.48 9.41
N GLU A 298 10.39 11.89 9.02
CA GLU A 298 9.11 11.27 9.42
C GLU A 298 8.49 10.49 8.27
N ASP A 299 8.37 11.12 7.09
CA ASP A 299 7.75 10.50 5.92
C ASP A 299 8.70 9.50 5.25
N LEU A 300 9.90 9.97 4.89
CA LEU A 300 10.90 9.17 4.20
C LEU A 300 11.74 8.32 5.17
N ARG A 301 11.85 8.74 6.44
CA ARG A 301 12.68 8.12 7.47
C ARG A 301 14.13 7.89 7.02
N VAL A 302 14.63 8.77 6.14
CA VAL A 302 16.02 8.76 5.64
C VAL A 302 16.97 9.41 6.65
N LEU A 303 16.43 10.27 7.53
CA LEU A 303 17.15 10.87 8.65
C LEU A 303 16.66 10.33 9.98
N ARG A 304 17.59 10.26 10.95
CA ARG A 304 17.25 10.04 12.35
C ARG A 304 18.08 10.93 13.26
N ARG A 305 17.53 11.23 14.43
CA ARG A 305 18.25 11.93 15.49
C ARG A 305 19.25 11.02 16.16
N ASN A 306 20.50 11.47 16.25
CA ASN A 306 21.55 10.91 17.08
C ASN A 306 22.08 11.99 18.02
N GLY A 307 21.56 12.02 19.25
CA GLY A 307 21.86 13.08 20.22
C GLY A 307 21.41 14.45 19.73
N ARG A 308 22.38 15.33 19.43
CA ARG A 308 22.18 16.71 18.94
C ARG A 308 22.46 16.85 17.44
N LYS A 309 22.30 15.76 16.68
CA LYS A 309 22.59 15.71 15.25
C LYS A 309 21.51 14.92 14.51
N LEU A 310 21.27 15.24 13.25
CA LEU A 310 20.60 14.32 12.32
C LEU A 310 21.66 13.60 11.49
N VAL A 311 21.44 12.30 11.29
CA VAL A 311 22.34 11.42 10.53
C VAL A 311 21.51 10.52 9.61
N LEU A 312 22.12 10.07 8.52
CA LEU A 312 21.48 9.10 7.63
C LEU A 312 21.18 7.78 8.33
N THR A 313 19.97 7.26 8.10
CA THR A 313 19.60 5.89 8.45
C THR A 313 20.25 4.90 7.49
N VAL A 314 20.09 3.59 7.72
CA VAL A 314 20.54 2.58 6.74
C VAL A 314 19.73 2.73 5.44
N SER A 315 18.40 2.83 5.57
CA SER A 315 17.49 3.11 4.45
C SER A 315 17.86 4.43 3.75
N GLY A 316 18.18 5.48 4.51
CA GLY A 316 18.59 6.76 3.95
C GLY A 316 19.85 6.70 3.10
N ARG A 317 20.83 5.85 3.45
CA ARG A 317 22.00 5.60 2.59
C ARG A 317 21.61 4.85 1.32
N GLN A 318 20.78 3.82 1.43
CA GLN A 318 20.33 3.03 0.29
C GLN A 318 19.54 3.88 -0.72
N LEU A 319 18.60 4.71 -0.23
CA LEU A 319 17.85 5.63 -1.07
C LEU A 319 18.74 6.72 -1.68
N ALA A 320 19.76 7.19 -0.96
CA ALA A 320 20.69 8.17 -1.52
C ALA A 320 21.53 7.60 -2.67
N ASP A 321 21.77 6.28 -2.69
CA ASP A 321 22.47 5.58 -3.77
C ASP A 321 21.54 5.21 -4.95
N ASP A 322 20.23 5.44 -4.84
CA ASP A 322 19.21 5.14 -5.85
C ASP A 322 18.29 6.35 -6.11
N PRO A 323 18.65 7.22 -7.07
CA PRO A 323 17.87 8.43 -7.39
C PRO A 323 16.42 8.17 -7.83
N GLU A 324 16.15 7.05 -8.50
CA GLU A 324 14.78 6.70 -8.95
C GLU A 324 13.91 6.30 -7.76
N ALA A 325 14.46 5.53 -6.82
CA ALA A 325 13.78 5.19 -5.58
C ALA A 325 13.58 6.44 -4.69
N MET A 326 14.58 7.33 -4.62
CA MET A 326 14.46 8.62 -3.92
C MET A 326 13.35 9.48 -4.52
N TRP A 327 13.30 9.60 -5.84
CA TRP A 327 12.26 10.34 -6.55
C TRP A 327 10.87 9.81 -6.23
N THR A 328 10.67 8.51 -6.34
CA THR A 328 9.38 7.86 -6.05
C THR A 328 8.96 8.11 -4.60
N ALA A 329 9.88 7.94 -3.65
CA ALA A 329 9.62 8.14 -2.22
C ALA A 329 9.33 9.62 -1.89
N ALA A 330 10.14 10.55 -2.38
CA ALA A 330 9.98 11.99 -2.13
C ALA A 330 8.68 12.54 -2.73
N THR A 331 8.30 12.11 -3.94
CA THR A 331 7.08 12.57 -4.60
C THR A 331 5.82 12.00 -3.94
N ALA A 332 5.88 10.76 -3.43
CA ALA A 332 4.80 10.18 -2.62
C ALA A 332 4.49 11.02 -1.37
N ALA A 333 5.50 11.70 -0.80
CA ALA A 333 5.33 12.57 0.35
C ALA A 333 4.35 13.74 0.09
N LEU A 334 4.05 14.11 -1.16
CA LEU A 334 3.05 15.16 -1.44
C LEU A 334 1.65 14.80 -0.93
N LEU A 335 1.32 13.51 -0.87
CA LEU A 335 0.02 12.98 -0.45
C LEU A 335 0.08 12.11 0.82
N THR A 336 1.25 11.99 1.45
CA THR A 336 1.35 11.39 2.80
C THR A 336 0.47 12.19 3.78
N PRO A 337 -0.38 11.53 4.60
CA PRO A 337 -1.17 12.22 5.61
C PRO A 337 -0.25 12.93 6.61
N ALA A 338 -0.47 14.22 6.85
CA ALA A 338 0.23 14.90 7.93
C ALA A 338 -0.33 14.47 9.30
N GLN A 339 0.36 14.82 10.40
CA GLN A 339 -0.07 14.43 11.74
C GLN A 339 -1.50 14.94 12.04
N GLY A 340 -2.42 14.00 12.28
CA GLY A 340 -3.82 14.30 12.57
C GLY A 340 -4.70 14.52 11.35
N GLU A 341 -4.17 14.37 10.14
CA GLU A 341 -4.95 14.39 8.90
C GLU A 341 -5.57 13.03 8.59
N HIS A 342 -6.67 13.07 7.83
CA HIS A 342 -7.42 11.91 7.40
C HIS A 342 -7.66 11.97 5.87
N ASP A 343 -8.53 11.10 5.36
CA ASP A 343 -8.84 11.00 3.94
C ASP A 343 -9.36 12.31 3.31
N PHE A 344 -9.94 13.20 4.11
CA PHE A 344 -10.47 14.49 3.65
C PHE A 344 -9.34 15.42 3.16
N GLU A 345 -8.31 15.63 3.98
CA GLU A 345 -7.19 16.49 3.66
C GLU A 345 -6.39 15.95 2.47
N ILE A 346 -6.27 14.62 2.37
CA ILE A 346 -5.64 13.97 1.22
C ILE A 346 -6.46 14.22 -0.06
N SER A 347 -7.79 14.12 -0.01
CA SER A 347 -8.64 14.40 -1.18
C SER A 347 -8.49 15.84 -1.67
N ILE A 348 -8.41 16.80 -0.75
CA ILE A 348 -8.18 18.23 -1.06
C ILE A 348 -6.84 18.40 -1.79
N ARG A 349 -5.78 17.79 -1.28
CA ARG A 349 -4.44 17.87 -1.90
C ARG A 349 -4.40 17.15 -3.24
N GLU A 350 -5.04 15.99 -3.36
CA GLU A 350 -5.15 15.24 -4.60
C GLU A 350 -5.88 16.05 -5.69
N ALA A 351 -7.01 16.68 -5.36
CA ALA A 351 -7.73 17.58 -6.24
C ALA A 351 -6.87 18.77 -6.69
N ALA A 352 -6.16 19.40 -5.75
CA ALA A 352 -5.24 20.49 -6.07
C ALA A 352 -4.11 20.06 -7.00
N LEU A 353 -3.52 18.88 -6.77
CA LEU A 353 -2.47 18.32 -7.62
C LEU A 353 -2.97 18.05 -9.05
N MET A 354 -4.16 17.46 -9.21
CA MET A 354 -4.75 17.28 -10.54
C MET A 354 -4.96 18.61 -11.28
N LEU A 355 -5.35 19.67 -10.57
CA LEU A 355 -5.56 21.02 -11.14
C LEU A 355 -4.26 21.71 -11.54
N LEU A 356 -3.14 21.37 -10.90
CA LEU A 356 -1.83 21.97 -11.14
C LEU A 356 -0.96 21.19 -12.14
N ALA A 357 -1.36 19.96 -12.49
CA ALA A 357 -0.54 19.00 -13.23
C ALA A 357 -0.04 19.48 -14.60
N ASP A 358 -0.72 20.45 -15.22
CA ASP A 358 -0.35 21.01 -16.52
C ASP A 358 0.64 22.19 -16.41
N GLY A 359 0.91 22.67 -15.20
CA GLY A 359 1.90 23.71 -14.93
C GLY A 359 1.46 25.13 -15.24
N ASP A 360 0.19 25.33 -15.60
CA ASP A 360 -0.38 26.67 -15.77
C ASP A 360 -0.47 27.40 -14.43
N PRO A 361 -0.18 28.73 -14.39
CA PRO A 361 -0.26 29.50 -13.16
C PRO A 361 -1.72 29.64 -12.71
N LEU A 362 -2.01 29.20 -11.49
CA LEU A 362 -3.35 29.24 -10.91
C LEU A 362 -3.40 30.12 -9.66
N PRO A 363 -4.20 31.20 -9.62
CA PRO A 363 -4.37 32.00 -8.42
C PRO A 363 -4.96 31.19 -7.25
N TYR A 364 -4.48 31.44 -6.02
CA TYR A 364 -4.91 30.67 -4.84
C TYR A 364 -6.44 30.66 -4.63
N ALA A 365 -7.12 31.78 -4.87
CA ALA A 365 -8.57 31.85 -4.74
C ALA A 365 -9.28 30.93 -5.75
N GLU A 366 -8.82 30.91 -6.99
CA GLU A 366 -9.39 30.05 -8.04
C GLU A 366 -9.11 28.57 -7.78
N LEU A 367 -7.88 28.22 -7.38
CA LEU A 367 -7.51 26.87 -6.97
C LEU A 367 -8.45 26.38 -5.86
N ARG A 368 -8.62 27.20 -4.81
CA ARG A 368 -9.47 26.88 -3.66
C ARG A 368 -10.93 26.65 -4.07
N ASP A 369 -11.48 27.49 -4.93
CA ASP A 369 -12.88 27.38 -5.34
C ASP A 369 -13.12 26.12 -6.19
N ARG A 370 -12.18 25.77 -7.10
CA ARG A 370 -12.24 24.54 -7.90
C ARG A 370 -12.06 23.28 -7.05
N VAL A 371 -11.17 23.32 -6.06
CA VAL A 371 -11.01 22.21 -5.10
C VAL A 371 -12.28 22.04 -4.25
N ALA A 372 -12.89 23.13 -3.80
CA ALA A 372 -14.14 23.09 -3.04
C ALA A 372 -15.27 22.41 -3.83
N GLU A 373 -15.39 22.68 -5.13
CA GLU A 373 -16.37 22.04 -6.01
C GLU A 373 -16.18 20.52 -6.06
N VAL A 374 -14.93 20.07 -6.24
CA VAL A 374 -14.57 18.65 -6.30
C VAL A 374 -14.94 17.94 -5.00
N VAL A 375 -14.42 18.40 -3.86
CA VAL A 375 -14.60 17.70 -2.58
C VAL A 375 -16.06 17.73 -2.08
N ASN A 376 -16.78 18.83 -2.33
CA ASN A 376 -18.22 18.86 -2.04
C ASN A 376 -19.02 17.87 -2.92
N GLY A 377 -18.61 17.72 -4.18
CA GLY A 377 -19.17 16.77 -5.15
C GLY A 377 -18.87 15.30 -4.82
N GLU A 378 -17.74 15.02 -4.18
CA GLU A 378 -17.41 13.70 -3.61
C GLU A 378 -18.28 13.34 -2.40
N GLY A 379 -18.92 14.33 -1.79
CA GLY A 379 -19.79 14.17 -0.62
C GLY A 379 -19.13 14.58 0.71
N TRP A 380 -17.91 15.11 0.71
CA TRP A 380 -17.28 15.63 1.92
C TRP A 380 -18.07 16.80 2.51
N ARG A 381 -18.07 16.89 3.84
CA ARG A 381 -18.79 17.92 4.60
C ARG A 381 -17.87 18.50 5.66
N SER A 382 -18.10 19.76 6.02
CA SER A 382 -17.38 20.38 7.12
C SER A 382 -17.73 19.70 8.45
N SER A 383 -16.93 19.96 9.49
CA SER A 383 -17.18 19.44 10.84
C SER A 383 -18.54 19.88 11.41
N ALA A 384 -19.09 21.00 10.94
CA ALA A 384 -20.42 21.48 11.27
C ALA A 384 -21.55 20.82 10.45
N GLY A 385 -21.23 19.83 9.60
CA GLY A 385 -22.17 19.11 8.73
C GLY A 385 -22.58 19.87 7.46
N GLY A 386 -22.02 21.06 7.22
CA GLY A 386 -22.31 21.90 6.05
C GLY A 386 -21.44 21.55 4.84
N GLN A 387 -21.58 22.34 3.77
CA GLN A 387 -20.63 22.29 2.66
C GLN A 387 -19.23 22.68 3.13
N VAL A 388 -18.22 22.08 2.52
CA VAL A 388 -16.82 22.44 2.70
C VAL A 388 -16.63 23.87 2.21
N SER A 389 -16.11 24.72 3.07
CA SER A 389 -15.89 26.14 2.84
C SER A 389 -14.43 26.44 2.52
N ALA A 390 -14.17 27.66 2.06
CA ALA A 390 -12.82 28.17 1.85
C ALA A 390 -11.91 28.08 3.09
N ALA A 391 -12.48 28.19 4.29
CA ALA A 391 -11.71 28.10 5.53
C ALA A 391 -11.20 26.67 5.78
N ASP A 392 -12.02 25.67 5.48
CA ASP A 392 -11.68 24.25 5.65
C ASP A 392 -10.52 23.82 4.72
N LEU A 393 -10.37 24.49 3.58
CA LEU A 393 -9.30 24.22 2.61
C LEU A 393 -7.96 24.88 2.95
N THR A 394 -7.95 25.86 3.86
CA THR A 394 -6.75 26.69 4.08
C THR A 394 -5.59 25.89 4.66
N THR A 395 -5.84 25.05 5.65
CA THR A 395 -4.78 24.24 6.28
C THR A 395 -4.21 23.19 5.31
N PRO A 396 -5.02 22.36 4.63
CA PRO A 396 -4.49 21.30 3.77
C PRO A 396 -3.83 21.84 2.50
N LEU A 397 -4.33 22.96 1.94
CA LEU A 397 -3.64 23.63 0.85
C LEU A 397 -2.35 24.29 1.33
N GLY A 398 -2.33 24.92 2.50
CA GLY A 398 -1.09 25.45 3.08
C GLY A 398 -0.03 24.37 3.30
N GLU A 399 -0.44 23.17 3.71
CA GLU A 399 0.41 22.00 3.84
C GLU A 399 0.99 21.55 2.49
N LEU A 400 0.14 21.40 1.48
CA LEU A 400 0.58 21.07 0.13
C LEU A 400 1.58 22.11 -0.41
N GLN A 401 1.32 23.40 -0.20
CA GLN A 401 2.21 24.46 -0.64
C GLN A 401 3.61 24.29 -0.04
N ARG A 402 3.70 24.07 1.28
CA ARG A 402 4.98 23.88 1.97
C ARG A 402 5.70 22.63 1.47
N ARG A 403 4.98 21.53 1.19
CA ARG A 403 5.57 20.31 0.64
C ARG A 403 6.13 20.53 -0.76
N LEU A 404 5.39 21.22 -1.63
CA LEU A 404 5.86 21.58 -2.97
C LEU A 404 7.08 22.51 -2.91
N ASP A 405 7.07 23.50 -2.02
CA ASP A 405 8.20 24.44 -1.83
C ASP A 405 9.43 23.72 -1.24
N ALA A 406 9.22 22.83 -0.28
CA ALA A 406 10.29 22.07 0.38
C ALA A 406 11.03 21.18 -0.61
N LEU A 407 10.38 20.73 -1.68
CA LEU A 407 10.93 19.84 -2.70
C LEU A 407 11.29 20.56 -4.01
N ASP A 408 11.34 21.90 -4.00
CA ASP A 408 11.69 22.73 -5.17
C ASP A 408 10.75 22.57 -6.38
N LEU A 409 9.47 22.29 -6.13
CA LEU A 409 8.50 21.92 -7.18
C LEU A 409 7.67 23.10 -7.71
N ARG A 410 7.73 24.28 -7.07
CA ARG A 410 7.05 25.51 -7.53
C ARG A 410 8.03 26.51 -8.12
N MET A 411 7.52 27.32 -9.06
CA MET A 411 8.28 28.42 -9.69
C MET A 411 8.62 29.55 -8.70
N SER A 412 7.82 29.72 -7.64
CA SER A 412 8.01 30.74 -6.61
C SER A 412 7.58 30.21 -5.25
N CYS A 413 8.37 30.52 -4.23
CA CYS A 413 8.03 30.24 -2.83
C CYS A 413 7.15 31.33 -2.19
N ASP A 414 6.94 32.48 -2.87
CA ASP A 414 6.09 33.56 -2.36
C ASP A 414 4.65 33.05 -2.20
N TRP A 415 4.13 33.10 -0.97
CA TRP A 415 2.77 32.67 -0.68
C TRP A 415 1.68 33.50 -1.39
N ARG A 416 2.01 34.69 -1.89
CA ARG A 416 1.10 35.53 -2.69
C ARG A 416 1.15 35.24 -4.18
N ALA A 417 2.17 34.53 -4.66
CA ALA A 417 2.31 34.21 -6.07
C ALA A 417 1.21 33.23 -6.51
N SER A 418 0.94 33.23 -7.81
CA SER A 418 0.11 32.17 -8.39
C SER A 418 0.82 30.82 -8.22
N TRP A 419 0.04 29.78 -8.00
CA TRP A 419 0.55 28.43 -7.89
C TRP A 419 0.93 27.95 -9.27
N GLN A 420 2.23 27.80 -9.50
CA GLN A 420 2.76 27.33 -10.77
C GLN A 420 3.88 26.33 -10.51
N LEU A 421 3.79 25.16 -11.14
CA LEU A 421 4.79 24.11 -10.99
C LEU A 421 5.97 24.33 -11.93
N THR A 422 7.16 23.94 -11.49
CA THR A 422 8.31 23.74 -12.39
C THR A 422 8.06 22.53 -13.29
N PRO A 423 8.83 22.32 -14.37
CA PRO A 423 8.75 21.08 -15.16
C PRO A 423 8.99 19.82 -14.33
N VAL A 424 9.92 19.88 -13.37
CA VAL A 424 10.15 18.83 -12.36
C VAL A 424 8.90 18.67 -11.48
N GLY A 425 8.30 19.79 -11.05
CA GLY A 425 7.04 19.79 -10.30
C GLY A 425 5.89 19.09 -11.01
N GLN A 426 5.72 19.30 -12.32
CA GLN A 426 4.69 18.61 -13.10
C GLN A 426 4.88 17.09 -13.10
N GLN A 427 6.13 16.62 -13.28
CA GLN A 427 6.44 15.19 -13.20
C GLN A 427 6.24 14.65 -11.78
N ALA A 428 6.64 15.40 -10.76
CA ALA A 428 6.46 15.02 -9.36
C ALA A 428 4.98 14.83 -9.02
N VAL A 429 4.12 15.71 -9.52
CA VAL A 429 2.68 15.61 -9.35
C VAL A 429 2.12 14.36 -10.01
N LEU A 430 2.55 14.02 -11.24
CA LEU A 430 2.12 12.78 -11.89
C LEU A 430 2.61 11.55 -11.13
N SER A 431 3.85 11.57 -10.62
CA SER A 431 4.39 10.50 -9.78
C SER A 431 3.57 10.31 -8.49
N ALA A 432 3.28 11.41 -7.79
CA ALA A 432 2.47 11.38 -6.57
C ALA A 432 1.04 10.86 -6.82
N LEU A 433 0.39 11.36 -7.87
CA LEU A 433 -0.96 10.92 -8.26
C LEU A 433 -0.98 9.46 -8.67
N ARG A 434 0.04 8.97 -9.40
CA ARG A 434 0.16 7.55 -9.74
C ARG A 434 0.31 6.70 -8.48
N THR A 435 1.21 7.06 -7.57
CA THR A 435 1.39 6.32 -6.30
C THR A 435 0.09 6.26 -5.50
N GLN A 436 -0.64 7.38 -5.43
CA GLN A 436 -1.94 7.45 -4.77
C GLN A 436 -3.02 6.61 -5.48
N ALA A 437 -3.06 6.62 -6.81
CA ALA A 437 -4.02 5.83 -7.59
C ALA A 437 -3.77 4.32 -7.47
N LEU A 438 -2.51 3.92 -7.30
CA LEU A 438 -2.08 2.53 -7.22
C LEU A 438 -1.99 1.99 -5.79
N ARG A 439 -2.29 2.78 -4.76
CA ARG A 439 -2.19 2.36 -3.36
C ARG A 439 -3.11 1.17 -3.03
N PRO A 440 -2.71 0.28 -2.09
CA PRO A 440 -3.60 -0.77 -1.61
C PRO A 440 -4.83 -0.19 -0.93
N ARG A 441 -5.96 -0.87 -1.08
CA ARG A 441 -7.21 -0.51 -0.41
C ARG A 441 -7.28 -1.17 0.94
N GLN A 442 -7.65 -0.39 1.96
CA GLN A 442 -7.83 -0.87 3.32
C GLN A 442 -9.28 -0.66 3.78
N TYR A 443 -9.76 -1.48 4.73
CA TYR A 443 -11.01 -1.18 5.46
C TYR A 443 -10.82 0.12 6.25
N ALA A 444 -11.82 1.01 6.21
CA ALA A 444 -11.85 2.16 7.11
C ALA A 444 -12.00 1.63 8.56
N GLY A 445 -10.93 1.74 9.36
CA GLY A 445 -10.93 1.30 10.77
C GLY A 445 -9.80 0.35 11.20
N LEU A 446 -8.86 -0.01 10.32
CA LEU A 446 -7.66 -0.80 10.66
C LEU A 446 -6.34 -0.05 10.38
N GLY A 447 -6.38 1.28 10.27
CA GLY A 447 -5.22 2.15 10.12
C GLY A 447 -4.74 2.76 11.43
#